data_AF-A0A7S3SJ67-F1
#
_entry.id   AF-A0A7S3SJ67-F1
#
_cell.length_a   1.000
_cell.length_b   1.000
_cell.length_c   1.000
_cell.angle_alpha   90.00
_cell.angle_beta   90.00
_cell.angle_gamma   90.00
#
_symmetry.space_group_name_H-M   'P 1'
#
loop_
_entity.id
_entity.type
_entity.pdbx_description
1 polymer ?
#
loop_
_entity_poly.entity_id
_entity_poly.type
_entity_poly.pdbx_seq_one_letter_code
_entity_poly.pdbx_strand_id
1 'polypeptide(L)'
;MQRTLALLLAFACTALLLLREQRRFVLATRPGDSAALEAYCGAPPQGSEGNLTADGLKLVGVLVTIRHGDRSSIHSLPNTNTTARWVCRPVGSEQKQAAAQVAVVGLDGSPLYRPLLPRTLPGRHGDCAPGQLTPRGFAQHVALGRHLGRSFAPLLREAAAERRANSSRVGVYVRSTDYTRTQMSAAAFLYGLLPPTLRPPLAPPTRIHTCADEAAEVMHGVGLAASSKVGSEDGGGETERQGACALAGSLARAQQAAWRGDDGARDALGGLFGEEARAMPPTHVADALHSLSCHGMPRPCSQGGCVSAALAASFGRMGDSAYCAWCGNFGSSRSSRAISGKSSGDQGDLW
;
A
#
# COMPACT_ATOMS: atom_id res chain seq x y z
N MET A 1 -6.79 -38.14 27.76
CA MET A 1 -7.97 -37.46 27.19
C MET A 1 -8.21 -36.06 27.73
N GLN A 2 -8.19 -35.81 29.05
CA GLN A 2 -8.51 -34.47 29.61
C GLN A 2 -7.56 -33.34 29.18
N ARG A 3 -6.25 -33.59 29.01
CA ARG A 3 -5.29 -32.57 28.53
C ARG A 3 -5.51 -32.15 27.07
N THR A 4 -5.94 -33.09 26.23
CA THR A 4 -6.23 -32.85 24.80
C THR A 4 -7.51 -32.02 24.63
N LEU A 5 -8.52 -32.28 25.48
CA LEU A 5 -9.77 -31.53 25.49
C LEU A 5 -9.57 -30.09 25.98
N ALA A 6 -8.74 -29.88 27.00
CA ALA A 6 -8.38 -28.55 27.49
C ALA A 6 -7.62 -27.71 26.46
N LEU A 7 -6.69 -28.31 25.70
CA LEU A 7 -5.99 -27.63 24.61
C LEU A 7 -6.92 -27.23 23.46
N LEU A 8 -7.86 -28.10 23.09
CA LEU A 8 -8.86 -27.84 22.05
C LEU A 8 -9.84 -26.73 22.45
N LEU A 9 -10.27 -26.71 23.72
CA LEU A 9 -11.12 -25.63 24.26
C LEU A 9 -10.36 -24.30 24.34
N ALA A 10 -9.09 -24.29 24.73
CA ALA A 10 -8.27 -23.08 24.73
C ALA A 10 -8.07 -22.54 23.31
N PHE A 11 -7.78 -23.39 22.33
CA PHE A 11 -7.68 -22.98 20.92
C PHE A 11 -9.00 -22.45 20.36
N ALA A 12 -10.13 -23.10 20.69
CA ALA A 12 -11.45 -22.65 20.27
C ALA A 12 -11.82 -21.29 20.88
N CYS A 13 -11.53 -21.06 22.17
CA CYS A 13 -11.76 -19.78 22.84
C CYS A 13 -10.89 -18.66 22.26
N THR A 14 -9.60 -18.90 22.01
CA THR A 14 -8.70 -17.90 21.40
C THR A 14 -9.10 -17.60 19.96
N ALA A 15 -9.53 -18.60 19.19
CA ALA A 15 -10.06 -18.39 17.84
C ALA A 15 -11.38 -17.60 17.86
N LEU A 16 -12.28 -17.86 18.82
CA LEU A 16 -13.52 -17.08 18.99
C LEU A 16 -13.27 -15.64 19.45
N LEU A 17 -12.25 -15.41 20.28
CA LEU A 17 -11.83 -14.06 20.69
C LEU A 17 -11.20 -13.28 19.52
N LEU A 18 -10.35 -13.93 18.72
CA LEU A 18 -9.79 -13.35 17.49
C LEU A 18 -10.87 -13.09 16.42
N LEU A 19 -11.94 -13.88 16.38
CA LEU A 19 -13.11 -13.66 15.52
C LEU A 19 -14.02 -12.52 16.01
N ARG A 20 -14.08 -12.26 17.32
CA ARG A 20 -14.89 -11.18 17.91
C ARG A 20 -14.20 -9.80 17.88
N GLU A 21 -12.87 -9.76 17.87
CA GLU A 21 -12.07 -8.52 17.90
C GLU A 21 -11.62 -8.02 16.52
N GLN A 22 -12.16 -8.57 15.42
CA GLN A 22 -12.06 -7.93 14.10
C GLN A 22 -12.95 -6.69 14.10
N ARG A 23 -12.53 -5.62 14.80
CA ARG A 23 -13.08 -4.29 14.60
C ARG A 23 -12.94 -4.01 13.11
N ARG A 24 -14.06 -3.98 12.40
CA ARG A 24 -14.09 -3.58 11.00
C ARG A 24 -13.58 -2.14 10.97
N PHE A 25 -12.34 -1.94 10.55
CA PHE A 25 -11.79 -0.64 10.23
C PHE A 25 -12.38 -0.22 8.88
N VAL A 26 -13.67 0.11 8.89
CA VAL A 26 -14.29 0.84 7.78
C VAL A 26 -14.09 2.31 8.09
N LEU A 27 -13.75 3.07 7.07
CA LEU A 27 -13.67 4.52 7.13
C LEU A 27 -14.95 5.07 7.78
N ALA A 28 -14.85 5.54 9.01
CA ALA A 28 -15.99 6.07 9.78
C ALA A 28 -16.33 7.48 9.32
N THR A 29 -16.69 7.66 8.04
CA THR A 29 -17.21 8.93 7.52
C THR A 29 -18.73 8.89 7.54
N ARG A 30 -19.35 9.90 8.16
CA ARG A 30 -20.80 10.08 8.03
C ARG A 30 -21.11 10.52 6.59
N PRO A 31 -22.30 10.17 6.04
CA PRO A 31 -22.75 10.75 4.79
C PRO A 31 -22.68 12.28 4.83
N GLY A 32 -21.97 12.89 3.87
CA GLY A 32 -21.80 14.35 3.78
C GLY A 32 -20.56 14.94 4.48
N ASP A 33 -19.80 14.15 5.24
CA ASP A 33 -18.62 14.65 5.95
C ASP A 33 -17.34 14.59 5.09
N SER A 34 -17.07 15.64 4.31
CA SER A 34 -15.85 15.76 3.52
C SER A 34 -14.60 15.98 4.37
N ALA A 35 -14.74 16.57 5.57
CA ALA A 35 -13.62 16.84 6.46
C ALA A 35 -13.00 15.53 6.98
N ALA A 36 -13.82 14.50 7.23
CA ALA A 36 -13.34 13.19 7.61
C ALA A 36 -12.54 12.48 6.48
N LEU A 37 -12.86 12.76 5.21
CA LEU A 37 -12.11 12.24 4.07
C LEU A 37 -10.74 12.92 3.92
N GLU A 38 -10.68 14.23 4.13
CA GLU A 38 -9.43 15.01 4.11
C GLU A 38 -8.50 14.64 5.29
N ALA A 39 -9.07 14.42 6.48
CA ALA A 39 -8.33 13.96 7.66
C ALA A 39 -7.70 12.56 7.44
N TYR A 40 -8.36 11.70 6.67
CA TYR A 40 -7.83 10.36 6.34
C TYR A 40 -6.54 10.40 5.52
N CYS A 41 -6.36 11.43 4.69
CA CYS A 41 -5.22 11.57 3.78
C CYS A 41 -3.88 11.88 4.47
N GLY A 42 -3.85 12.00 5.79
CA GLY A 42 -2.69 12.50 6.55
C GLY A 42 -2.63 11.97 7.96
N ALA A 43 -2.93 10.68 8.16
CA ALA A 43 -2.85 10.07 9.49
C ALA A 43 -1.47 10.34 10.13
N PRO A 44 -1.44 10.95 11.33
CA PRO A 44 -0.17 11.24 12.00
C PRO A 44 0.53 9.93 12.38
N PRO A 45 1.88 9.88 12.31
CA PRO A 45 2.64 8.73 12.77
C PRO A 45 2.65 8.72 14.31
N GLN A 46 1.57 8.20 14.88
CA GLN A 46 1.36 8.05 16.32
C GLN A 46 1.10 6.58 16.64
N GLY A 47 1.61 6.10 17.77
CA GLY A 47 1.47 4.72 18.18
C GLY A 47 2.37 4.38 19.37
N SER A 48 2.23 3.15 19.88
CA SER A 48 3.01 2.63 21.00
C SER A 48 4.15 1.71 20.53
N GLU A 49 4.57 1.81 19.27
CA GLU A 49 5.65 0.97 18.72
C GLU A 49 6.94 1.16 19.52
N GLY A 50 7.62 0.06 19.81
CA GLY A 50 8.85 0.07 20.60
C GLY A 50 8.63 0.14 22.12
N ASN A 51 7.40 0.38 22.59
CA ASN A 51 7.08 0.34 24.02
C ASN A 51 6.87 -1.13 24.48
N LEU A 52 7.83 -1.66 25.23
CA LEU A 52 7.72 -2.98 25.86
C LEU A 52 7.15 -2.78 27.26
N THR A 53 5.90 -3.17 27.49
CA THR A 53 5.19 -2.97 28.76
C THR A 53 5.43 -4.07 29.80
N ALA A 54 6.19 -5.11 29.46
CA ALA A 54 6.51 -6.23 30.35
C ALA A 54 8.01 -6.23 30.70
N ASP A 55 8.30 -6.30 31.99
CA ASP A 55 9.66 -6.30 32.52
C ASP A 55 10.47 -7.51 32.03
N GLY A 56 11.76 -7.29 31.78
CA GLY A 56 12.70 -8.35 31.37
C GLY A 56 12.60 -8.78 29.91
N LEU A 57 11.69 -8.22 29.11
CA LEU A 57 11.65 -8.48 27.66
C LEU A 57 12.63 -7.59 26.90
N LYS A 58 13.34 -8.17 25.93
CA LYS A 58 14.20 -7.45 24.97
C LYS A 58 13.61 -7.58 23.57
N LEU A 59 13.45 -6.45 22.88
CA LEU A 59 13.08 -6.44 21.45
C LEU A 59 14.28 -6.94 20.62
N VAL A 60 14.10 -8.08 19.93
CA VAL A 60 15.17 -8.71 19.12
C VAL A 60 14.98 -8.53 17.61
N GLY A 61 13.80 -8.10 17.17
CA GLY A 61 13.52 -7.89 15.75
C GLY A 61 12.15 -7.27 15.52
N VAL A 62 11.98 -6.66 14.34
CA VAL A 62 10.73 -6.02 13.91
C VAL A 62 10.49 -6.36 12.45
N LEU A 63 9.25 -6.75 12.13
CA LEU A 63 8.77 -6.83 10.75
C LEU A 63 7.81 -5.66 10.53
N VAL A 64 8.07 -4.84 9.50
CA VAL A 64 7.22 -3.71 9.14
C VAL A 64 6.69 -3.91 7.73
N THR A 65 5.37 -3.82 7.56
CA THR A 65 4.72 -3.77 6.26
C THR A 65 4.06 -2.40 6.09
N ILE A 66 4.39 -1.71 5.00
CA ILE A 66 3.84 -0.39 4.68
C ILE A 66 3.19 -0.39 3.29
N ARG A 67 2.09 0.34 3.16
CA ARG A 67 1.60 0.77 1.84
C ARG A 67 2.47 1.92 1.34
N HIS A 68 2.56 2.09 0.03
CA HIS A 68 3.14 3.32 -0.55
C HIS A 68 2.43 4.57 -0.03
N GLY A 69 3.11 5.72 -0.13
CA GLY A 69 2.54 7.00 0.27
C GLY A 69 1.51 7.52 -0.72
N ASP A 70 0.99 8.70 -0.44
CA ASP A 70 0.15 9.47 -1.33
C ASP A 70 0.75 9.60 -2.75
N ARG A 71 -0.12 9.48 -3.76
CA ARG A 71 0.27 9.41 -5.17
C ARG A 71 -0.73 10.14 -6.06
N SER A 72 -0.32 10.47 -7.28
CA SER A 72 -1.26 10.85 -8.33
C SER A 72 -2.27 9.72 -8.57
N SER A 73 -3.46 10.09 -9.04
CA SER A 73 -4.47 9.11 -9.40
C SER A 73 -3.93 8.16 -10.49
N ILE A 74 -4.32 6.91 -10.42
CA ILE A 74 -4.09 5.91 -11.48
C ILE A 74 -5.21 6.03 -12.49
N HIS A 75 -6.43 6.28 -12.03
CA HIS A 75 -7.63 6.38 -12.84
C HIS A 75 -8.09 7.82 -13.02
N SER A 76 -8.84 8.04 -14.10
CA SER A 76 -9.52 9.28 -14.43
C SER A 76 -10.97 8.97 -14.76
N LEU A 77 -11.87 9.93 -14.53
CA LEU A 77 -13.26 9.81 -14.99
C LEU A 77 -13.33 10.11 -16.49
N PRO A 78 -14.12 9.36 -17.27
CA PRO A 78 -14.35 9.67 -18.68
C PRO A 78 -15.12 10.99 -18.81
N ASN A 79 -15.07 11.62 -19.97
CA ASN A 79 -15.83 12.85 -20.28
C ASN A 79 -15.62 14.03 -19.30
N THR A 80 -14.52 14.04 -18.54
CA THR A 80 -14.15 15.16 -17.69
C THR A 80 -13.63 16.34 -18.53
N ASN A 81 -14.17 17.54 -18.29
CA ASN A 81 -13.66 18.78 -18.89
C ASN A 81 -12.60 19.46 -18.01
N THR A 82 -12.51 19.05 -16.74
CA THR A 82 -11.47 19.49 -15.81
C THR A 82 -10.32 18.48 -15.78
N THR A 83 -9.09 18.95 -15.93
CA THR A 83 -7.88 18.14 -15.73
C THR A 83 -7.15 18.64 -14.49
N ALA A 84 -7.22 17.86 -13.42
CA ALA A 84 -6.41 18.14 -12.24
C ALA A 84 -4.93 17.99 -12.59
N ARG A 85 -4.12 18.96 -12.15
CA ARG A 85 -2.71 19.00 -12.45
C ARG A 85 -1.91 18.45 -11.26
N TRP A 86 -1.43 17.24 -11.40
CA TRP A 86 -0.55 16.60 -10.43
C TRP A 86 0.88 17.10 -10.62
N VAL A 87 1.46 17.84 -9.67
CA VAL A 87 2.83 18.39 -9.83
C VAL A 87 3.84 17.52 -9.07
N CYS A 88 4.75 16.88 -9.82
CA CYS A 88 5.81 16.00 -9.29
C CYS A 88 7.22 16.61 -9.41
N ARG A 89 7.37 17.76 -10.08
CA ARG A 89 8.66 18.46 -10.20
C ARG A 89 8.51 19.94 -9.82
N PRO A 90 9.60 20.57 -9.34
CA PRO A 90 10.92 19.96 -9.05
C PRO A 90 10.88 19.00 -7.86
N VAL A 91 11.74 17.97 -7.88
CA VAL A 91 11.91 17.06 -6.73
C VAL A 91 12.84 17.70 -5.70
N GLY A 92 12.48 17.58 -4.41
CA GLY A 92 13.24 18.14 -3.30
C GLY A 92 14.60 17.48 -3.08
N SER A 93 15.49 18.14 -2.35
CA SER A 93 16.82 17.60 -2.01
C SER A 93 16.75 16.33 -1.17
N GLU A 94 15.86 16.27 -0.16
CA GLU A 94 15.65 15.05 0.65
C GLU A 94 15.24 13.87 -0.23
N GLN A 95 14.37 14.08 -1.22
CA GLN A 95 13.93 13.02 -2.14
C GLN A 95 15.08 12.50 -3.00
N LYS A 96 15.95 13.38 -3.51
CA LYS A 96 17.16 12.99 -4.25
C LYS A 96 18.13 12.20 -3.36
N GLN A 97 18.33 12.64 -2.11
CA GLN A 97 19.19 11.94 -1.15
C GLN A 97 18.62 10.56 -0.79
N ALA A 98 17.31 10.46 -0.55
CA ALA A 98 16.62 9.21 -0.28
C ALA A 98 16.74 8.23 -1.46
N ALA A 99 16.67 8.70 -2.70
CA ALA A 99 16.92 7.86 -3.87
C ALA A 99 18.39 7.40 -3.96
N ALA A 100 19.34 8.28 -3.64
CA ALA A 100 20.78 7.97 -3.72
C ALA A 100 21.28 6.99 -2.64
N GLN A 101 20.55 6.83 -1.53
CA GLN A 101 20.95 5.94 -0.43
C GLN A 101 20.57 4.46 -0.63
N VAL A 102 19.87 4.12 -1.72
CA VAL A 102 19.40 2.76 -1.99
C VAL A 102 19.84 2.25 -3.35
N ALA A 103 19.90 0.93 -3.48
CA ALA A 103 20.08 0.23 -4.75
C ALA A 103 18.96 -0.79 -4.93
N VAL A 104 18.38 -0.89 -6.13
CA VAL A 104 17.34 -1.89 -6.43
C VAL A 104 18.01 -3.15 -6.98
N VAL A 105 17.64 -4.30 -6.43
CA VAL A 105 18.17 -5.60 -6.82
C VAL A 105 17.05 -6.63 -7.00
N GLY A 106 17.29 -7.65 -7.81
CA GLY A 106 16.43 -8.82 -7.92
C GLY A 106 16.38 -9.61 -6.60
N LEU A 107 15.44 -10.56 -6.52
CA LEU A 107 15.36 -11.46 -5.37
C LEU A 107 16.64 -12.31 -5.21
N ASP A 108 17.33 -12.59 -6.31
CA ASP A 108 18.65 -13.25 -6.36
C ASP A 108 19.83 -12.32 -6.01
N GLY A 109 19.57 -11.03 -5.77
CA GLY A 109 20.58 -10.02 -5.51
C GLY A 109 21.22 -9.40 -6.74
N SER A 110 20.80 -9.78 -7.96
CA SER A 110 21.29 -9.18 -9.20
C SER A 110 20.92 -7.69 -9.30
N PRO A 111 21.80 -6.79 -9.78
CA PRO A 111 21.46 -5.37 -9.91
C PRO A 111 20.32 -5.13 -10.90
N LEU A 112 19.37 -4.25 -10.53
CA LEU A 112 18.29 -3.82 -11.42
C LEU A 112 18.31 -2.30 -11.57
N TYR A 113 18.36 -1.81 -12.82
CA TYR A 113 18.20 -0.38 -13.07
C TYR A 113 16.72 0.01 -12.97
N ARG A 114 16.39 0.82 -11.95
CA ARG A 114 15.06 1.37 -11.70
C ARG A 114 15.18 2.83 -11.24
N PRO A 115 14.81 3.81 -12.08
CA PRO A 115 14.74 5.20 -11.67
C PRO A 115 13.70 5.38 -10.56
N LEU A 116 14.10 5.93 -9.41
CA LEU A 116 13.22 6.10 -8.25
C LEU A 116 12.46 7.43 -8.23
N LEU A 117 12.87 8.39 -9.06
CA LEU A 117 12.22 9.68 -9.13
C LEU A 117 10.94 9.60 -9.98
N PRO A 118 9.88 10.36 -9.61
CA PRO A 118 8.63 10.35 -10.35
C PRO A 118 8.80 10.60 -11.85
N ARG A 119 8.11 9.81 -12.66
CA ARG A 119 7.93 10.06 -14.09
C ARG A 119 6.95 11.21 -14.30
N THR A 120 7.18 11.97 -15.36
CA THR A 120 6.32 13.08 -15.76
C THR A 120 5.68 12.83 -17.11
N LEU A 121 4.52 13.44 -17.34
CA LEU A 121 3.83 13.39 -18.63
C LEU A 121 4.66 14.07 -19.73
N PRO A 122 4.74 13.49 -20.95
CA PRO A 122 5.39 14.13 -22.09
C PRO A 122 4.76 15.49 -22.40
N GLY A 123 5.58 16.51 -22.69
CA GLY A 123 5.12 17.86 -23.07
C GLY A 123 4.49 18.68 -21.94
N ARG A 124 4.28 18.11 -20.75
CA ARG A 124 3.78 18.80 -19.55
C ARG A 124 4.82 18.80 -18.46
N HIS A 125 5.84 19.64 -18.65
CA HIS A 125 7.02 19.69 -17.79
C HIS A 125 6.65 19.82 -16.31
N GLY A 126 6.81 18.71 -15.59
CA GLY A 126 6.61 18.59 -14.15
C GLY A 126 5.30 17.95 -13.70
N ASP A 127 4.38 17.65 -14.62
CA ASP A 127 3.14 16.98 -14.29
C ASP A 127 3.40 15.49 -14.08
N CYS A 128 2.95 14.92 -12.96
CA CYS A 128 3.08 13.51 -12.66
C CYS A 128 2.40 12.65 -13.73
N ALA A 129 3.06 11.57 -14.14
CA ALA A 129 2.35 10.45 -14.76
C ALA A 129 1.33 9.86 -13.75
N PRO A 130 0.37 9.04 -14.21
CA PRO A 130 -0.54 8.34 -13.31
C PRO A 130 0.20 7.45 -12.29
N GLY A 131 -0.33 7.36 -11.07
CA GLY A 131 0.18 6.47 -10.03
C GLY A 131 1.57 6.79 -9.47
N GLN A 132 2.09 7.99 -9.68
CA GLN A 132 3.41 8.42 -9.21
C GLN A 132 3.34 8.94 -7.77
N LEU A 133 4.32 8.60 -6.94
CA LEU A 133 4.43 9.12 -5.58
C LEU A 133 4.56 10.64 -5.60
N THR A 134 3.71 11.35 -4.85
CA THR A 134 3.76 12.81 -4.76
C THR A 134 4.80 13.26 -3.71
N PRO A 135 5.17 14.55 -3.65
CA PRO A 135 5.94 15.11 -2.54
C PRO A 135 5.28 14.89 -1.17
N ARG A 136 3.94 14.92 -1.10
CA ARG A 136 3.18 14.60 0.12
C ARG A 136 3.41 13.14 0.52
N GLY A 137 3.31 12.21 -0.42
CA GLY A 137 3.55 10.78 -0.18
C GLY A 137 4.98 10.47 0.27
N PHE A 138 5.95 11.18 -0.29
CA PHE A 138 7.33 11.13 0.18
C PHE A 138 7.45 11.59 1.64
N ALA A 139 6.87 12.75 1.97
CA ALA A 139 6.93 13.31 3.32
C ALA A 139 6.23 12.43 4.37
N GLN A 140 5.12 11.77 4.01
CA GLN A 140 4.45 10.78 4.86
C GLN A 140 5.40 9.66 5.28
N HIS A 141 6.17 9.11 4.34
CA HIS A 141 7.11 8.02 4.63
C HIS A 141 8.35 8.48 5.38
N VAL A 142 8.86 9.68 5.11
CA VAL A 142 9.93 10.26 5.93
C VAL A 142 9.46 10.45 7.38
N ALA A 143 8.24 10.96 7.59
CA ALA A 143 7.67 11.17 8.92
C ALA A 143 7.47 9.84 9.66
N LEU A 144 6.92 8.82 8.98
CA LEU A 144 6.77 7.47 9.53
C LEU A 144 8.12 6.85 9.88
N GLY A 145 9.11 6.97 8.98
CA GLY A 145 10.47 6.51 9.22
C GLY A 145 11.09 7.16 10.45
N ARG A 146 10.98 8.49 10.58
CA ARG A 146 11.49 9.23 11.76
C ARG A 146 10.82 8.80 13.05
N HIS A 147 9.50 8.53 13.03
CA HIS A 147 8.77 8.00 14.18
C HIS A 147 9.32 6.63 14.61
N LEU A 148 9.33 5.66 13.69
CA LEU A 148 9.81 4.31 13.99
C LEU A 148 11.32 4.27 14.29
N GLY A 149 12.11 5.20 13.73
CA GLY A 149 13.53 5.34 14.03
C GLY A 149 13.80 5.75 15.47
N ARG A 150 12.89 6.54 16.07
CA ARG A 150 12.92 6.85 17.51
C ARG A 150 12.45 5.65 18.33
N SER A 151 11.32 5.04 17.96
CA SER A 151 10.75 3.88 18.65
C SER A 151 11.70 2.67 18.71
N PHE A 152 12.48 2.44 17.65
CA PHE A 152 13.39 1.31 17.54
C PHE A 152 14.86 1.71 17.66
N ALA A 153 15.15 2.89 18.22
CA ALA A 153 16.52 3.39 18.37
C ALA A 153 17.50 2.40 19.05
N PRO A 154 17.11 1.66 20.12
CA PRO A 154 18.01 0.65 20.70
C PRO A 154 18.41 -0.44 19.71
N LEU A 155 17.44 -1.00 18.97
CA LEU A 155 17.68 -2.05 17.97
C LEU A 155 18.55 -1.55 16.81
N LEU A 156 18.32 -0.33 16.34
CA LEU A 156 19.11 0.28 15.26
C LEU A 156 20.55 0.60 15.68
N ARG A 157 20.79 0.94 16.96
CA ARG A 157 22.15 1.11 17.49
C ARG A 157 22.90 -0.21 17.57
N GLU A 158 22.25 -1.28 17.99
CA GLU A 158 22.83 -2.63 17.97
C GLU A 158 23.18 -3.03 16.53
N ALA A 159 22.28 -2.81 15.57
CA ALA A 159 22.56 -3.04 14.15
C ALA A 159 23.78 -2.24 13.63
N ALA A 160 23.92 -0.97 14.03
CA ALA A 160 25.05 -0.14 13.66
C ALA A 160 26.38 -0.61 14.29
N ALA A 161 26.34 -1.05 15.55
CA ALA A 161 27.51 -1.59 16.24
C ALA A 161 27.99 -2.91 15.62
N GLU A 162 27.07 -3.84 15.36
CA GLU A 162 27.37 -5.13 14.73
C GLU A 162 27.95 -4.95 13.32
N ARG A 163 27.40 -4.01 12.54
CA ARG A 163 27.96 -3.65 11.22
C ARG A 163 29.39 -3.14 11.34
N ARG A 164 29.68 -2.28 12.31
CA ARG A 164 31.05 -1.75 12.55
C ARG A 164 32.02 -2.87 12.94
N ALA A 165 31.53 -3.87 13.66
CA ALA A 165 32.28 -5.08 14.02
C ALA A 165 32.38 -6.10 12.87
N ASN A 166 31.83 -5.80 11.68
CA ASN A 166 31.72 -6.72 10.54
C ASN A 166 31.03 -8.05 10.91
N SER A 167 30.05 -7.99 11.81
CA SER A 167 29.22 -9.15 12.19
C SER A 167 27.91 -9.19 11.40
N SER A 168 27.44 -10.39 11.08
CA SER A 168 26.21 -10.61 10.30
C SER A 168 24.94 -10.81 11.14
N ARG A 169 25.01 -10.62 12.46
CA ARG A 169 23.93 -11.02 13.39
C ARG A 169 22.68 -10.14 13.32
N VAL A 170 22.82 -8.88 12.91
CA VAL A 170 21.71 -7.91 12.83
C VAL A 170 21.80 -7.15 11.52
N GLY A 171 20.74 -7.20 10.73
CA GLY A 171 20.69 -6.59 9.41
C GLY A 171 19.30 -6.02 9.07
N VAL A 172 19.28 -5.09 8.13
CA VAL A 172 18.04 -4.54 7.57
C VAL A 172 17.81 -5.21 6.23
N TYR A 173 16.75 -6.02 6.14
CA TYR A 173 16.26 -6.56 4.88
C TYR A 173 15.08 -5.73 4.38
N VAL A 174 15.10 -5.37 3.10
CA VAL A 174 14.06 -4.53 2.50
C VAL A 174 13.56 -5.21 1.23
N ARG A 175 12.25 -5.43 1.18
CA ARG A 175 11.55 -5.93 -0.01
C ARG A 175 10.46 -4.96 -0.43
N SER A 176 10.33 -4.74 -1.73
CA SER A 176 9.28 -3.93 -2.35
C SER A 176 8.76 -4.63 -3.59
N THR A 177 7.52 -4.34 -3.98
CA THR A 177 7.03 -4.61 -5.34
C THR A 177 7.80 -3.75 -6.37
N ASP A 178 7.83 -4.17 -7.63
CA ASP A 178 8.56 -3.47 -8.72
C ASP A 178 7.77 -2.31 -9.32
N TYR A 179 7.42 -1.34 -8.46
CA TYR A 179 6.80 -0.06 -8.81
C TYR A 179 7.64 1.11 -8.29
N THR A 180 7.77 2.16 -9.09
CA THR A 180 8.50 3.39 -8.71
C THR A 180 7.98 3.96 -7.39
N ARG A 181 6.65 4.03 -7.23
CA ARG A 181 6.00 4.56 -6.02
C ARG A 181 6.29 3.77 -4.76
N THR A 182 6.40 2.43 -4.83
CA THR A 182 6.66 1.58 -3.66
C THR A 182 8.13 1.59 -3.30
N GLN A 183 9.01 1.53 -4.30
CA GLN A 183 10.46 1.60 -4.09
C GLN A 183 10.87 2.98 -3.51
N MET A 184 10.32 4.07 -4.04
CA MET A 184 10.59 5.42 -3.51
C MET A 184 9.96 5.63 -2.14
N SER A 185 8.80 5.03 -1.84
CA SER A 185 8.22 5.03 -0.49
C SER A 185 9.13 4.32 0.51
N ALA A 186 9.65 3.15 0.15
CA ALA A 186 10.62 2.42 0.97
C ALA A 186 11.91 3.23 1.17
N ALA A 187 12.42 3.86 0.11
CA ALA A 187 13.59 4.74 0.20
C ALA A 187 13.35 5.94 1.14
N ALA A 188 12.18 6.58 1.06
CA ALA A 188 11.78 7.68 1.94
C ALA A 188 11.64 7.23 3.41
N PHE A 189 11.04 6.06 3.62
CA PHE A 189 10.91 5.46 4.94
C PHE A 189 12.28 5.17 5.56
N LEU A 190 13.19 4.52 4.81
CA LEU A 190 14.57 4.26 5.25
C LEU A 190 15.36 5.54 5.52
N TYR A 191 15.11 6.61 4.75
CA TYR A 191 15.74 7.91 4.97
C TYR A 191 15.39 8.51 6.33
N GLY A 192 14.14 8.32 6.78
CA GLY A 192 13.70 8.72 8.11
C GLY A 192 14.09 7.73 9.22
N LEU A 193 14.09 6.43 8.93
CA LEU A 193 14.32 5.35 9.89
C LEU A 193 15.79 5.20 10.28
N LEU A 194 16.68 5.18 9.30
CA LEU A 194 18.07 4.77 9.52
C LEU A 194 18.93 5.94 10.04
N PRO A 195 19.74 5.71 11.10
CA PRO A 195 20.73 6.69 11.52
C PRO A 195 21.77 6.95 10.41
N PRO A 196 22.43 8.13 10.37
CA PRO A 196 23.43 8.45 9.35
C PRO A 196 24.55 7.40 9.20
N THR A 197 24.94 6.73 10.28
CA THR A 197 25.96 5.67 10.28
C THR A 197 25.57 4.42 9.50
N LEU A 198 24.28 4.23 9.23
CA LEU A 198 23.74 3.13 8.43
C LEU A 198 23.37 3.57 7.00
N ARG A 199 23.78 4.77 6.57
CA ARG A 199 23.46 5.33 5.26
C ARG A 199 24.72 5.80 4.51
N PRO A 200 24.68 5.90 3.17
CA PRO A 200 25.74 6.54 2.41
C PRO A 200 26.02 8.00 2.84
N PRO A 201 27.28 8.47 2.73
CA PRO A 201 28.46 7.72 2.28
C PRO A 201 29.10 6.83 3.37
N LEU A 202 28.60 6.87 4.61
CA LEU A 202 29.19 6.16 5.76
C LEU A 202 28.93 4.64 5.73
N ALA A 203 27.96 4.21 4.93
CA ALA A 203 27.65 2.81 4.65
C ALA A 203 27.30 2.63 3.16
N PRO A 204 27.53 1.43 2.58
CA PRO A 204 26.95 1.05 1.30
C PRO A 204 25.44 1.31 1.20
N PRO A 205 24.92 1.60 -0.01
CA PRO A 205 23.49 1.75 -0.24
C PRO A 205 22.70 0.54 0.27
N THR A 206 21.52 0.81 0.86
CA THR A 206 20.64 -0.28 1.30
C THR A 206 20.00 -0.93 0.08
N ARG A 207 20.03 -2.26 0.01
CA ARG A 207 19.44 -3.02 -1.10
C ARG A 207 17.93 -3.15 -0.89
N ILE A 208 17.16 -2.74 -1.89
CA ILE A 208 15.72 -3.01 -2.01
C ILE A 208 15.57 -4.21 -2.95
N HIS A 209 15.17 -5.35 -2.40
CA HIS A 209 14.88 -6.56 -3.16
C HIS A 209 13.50 -6.45 -3.81
N THR A 210 13.40 -6.80 -5.09
CA THR A 210 12.15 -6.73 -5.85
C THR A 210 12.00 -7.95 -6.75
N CYS A 211 10.77 -8.44 -6.93
CA CYS A 211 10.45 -9.41 -7.97
C CYS A 211 10.23 -8.65 -9.29
N ALA A 212 11.14 -8.81 -10.25
CA ALA A 212 11.02 -8.14 -11.55
C ALA A 212 9.90 -8.77 -12.41
N ASP A 213 9.70 -10.08 -12.27
CA ASP A 213 8.56 -10.78 -12.86
C ASP A 213 7.32 -10.54 -12.00
N GLU A 214 6.46 -9.66 -12.48
CA GLU A 214 5.23 -9.31 -11.79
C GLU A 214 4.26 -10.48 -11.64
N ALA A 215 4.29 -11.47 -12.54
CA ALA A 215 3.43 -12.66 -12.43
C ALA A 215 3.84 -13.55 -11.23
N ALA A 216 5.12 -13.49 -10.84
CA ALA A 216 5.67 -14.18 -9.68
C ALA A 216 5.64 -13.33 -8.39
N GLU A 217 5.20 -12.08 -8.45
CA GLU A 217 5.21 -11.18 -7.28
C GLU A 217 4.06 -11.50 -6.31
N VAL A 218 4.40 -12.12 -5.20
CA VAL A 218 3.44 -12.50 -4.15
C VAL A 218 2.95 -11.32 -3.30
N MET A 219 3.66 -10.18 -3.31
CA MET A 219 3.25 -8.99 -2.56
C MET A 219 1.99 -8.31 -3.11
N HIS A 220 1.54 -8.65 -4.34
CA HIS A 220 0.24 -8.22 -4.88
C HIS A 220 -0.94 -9.05 -4.38
N GLY A 221 -0.67 -10.07 -3.55
CA GLY A 221 -1.63 -11.08 -3.15
C GLY A 221 -1.52 -12.32 -4.03
N VAL A 222 -1.90 -13.45 -3.46
CA VAL A 222 -1.81 -14.76 -4.14
C VAL A 222 -3.03 -15.10 -5.00
N GLY A 223 -4.10 -14.28 -4.92
CA GLY A 223 -5.38 -14.50 -5.58
C GLY A 223 -5.54 -13.67 -6.85
N LEU A 224 -6.58 -12.85 -6.93
CA LEU A 224 -6.65 -11.81 -7.95
C LEU A 224 -5.74 -10.64 -7.56
N ALA A 225 -4.96 -10.17 -8.51
CA ALA A 225 -4.11 -8.99 -8.37
C ALA A 225 -4.51 -7.95 -9.42
N ALA A 226 -4.55 -6.68 -9.03
CA ALA A 226 -4.62 -5.57 -9.97
C ALA A 226 -3.19 -5.10 -10.26
N SER A 227 -2.81 -5.09 -11.54
CA SER A 227 -1.53 -4.57 -12.00
C SER A 227 -1.73 -3.25 -12.72
N SER A 228 -1.10 -2.19 -12.23
CA SER A 228 -1.05 -0.90 -12.93
C SER A 228 0.16 -0.81 -13.88
N LYS A 229 0.79 -1.95 -14.22
CA LYS A 229 2.03 -2.06 -15.01
C LYS A 229 1.68 -2.65 -16.38
N VAL A 230 1.09 -1.83 -17.26
CA VAL A 230 0.81 -2.22 -18.66
C VAL A 230 1.70 -1.38 -19.58
N GLY A 231 2.74 -2.00 -20.17
CA GLY A 231 3.58 -1.44 -21.23
C GLY A 231 4.59 -0.35 -20.82
N SER A 232 4.30 0.37 -19.74
CA SER A 232 5.05 1.43 -19.07
C SER A 232 4.03 2.10 -18.14
N GLU A 233 4.41 2.94 -17.20
CA GLU A 233 3.45 3.68 -16.34
C GLU A 233 2.65 4.75 -17.15
N ASP A 234 2.17 4.41 -18.35
CA ASP A 234 1.70 5.30 -19.41
C ASP A 234 0.16 5.26 -19.57
N GLY A 235 -0.55 4.90 -18.48
CA GLY A 235 -1.99 5.16 -18.39
C GLY A 235 -2.91 4.12 -19.02
N GLY A 236 -2.44 2.90 -19.29
CA GLY A 236 -3.24 1.78 -19.82
C GLY A 236 -4.27 1.17 -18.85
N GLY A 237 -4.55 1.81 -17.71
CA GLY A 237 -5.43 1.28 -16.67
C GLY A 237 -4.80 0.14 -15.84
N GLU A 238 -5.53 -0.29 -14.81
CA GLU A 238 -5.19 -1.52 -14.07
C GLU A 238 -5.68 -2.74 -14.85
N THR A 239 -4.82 -3.75 -14.99
CA THR A 239 -5.19 -5.07 -15.52
C THR A 239 -5.37 -6.05 -14.37
N GLU A 240 -6.51 -6.74 -14.35
CA GLU A 240 -6.68 -7.86 -13.43
C GLU A 240 -5.81 -9.04 -13.88
N ARG A 241 -5.12 -9.65 -12.94
CA ARG A 241 -4.27 -10.82 -13.15
C ARG A 241 -4.61 -11.90 -12.14
N GLN A 242 -4.50 -13.14 -12.60
CA GLN A 242 -4.55 -14.31 -11.75
C GLN A 242 -3.17 -14.53 -11.14
N GLY A 243 -3.05 -14.37 -9.82
CA GLY A 243 -1.85 -14.69 -9.06
C GLY A 243 -1.61 -16.19 -8.92
N ALA A 244 -0.51 -16.53 -8.23
CA ALA A 244 0.02 -17.89 -8.15
C ALA A 244 -0.95 -18.95 -7.56
N CYS A 245 -2.00 -18.56 -6.84
CA CYS A 245 -3.01 -19.46 -6.29
C CYS A 245 -4.35 -19.34 -7.03
N ALA A 246 -4.64 -20.31 -7.90
CA ALA A 246 -5.90 -20.40 -8.66
C ALA A 246 -7.15 -20.33 -7.77
N LEU A 247 -7.15 -21.05 -6.64
CA LEU A 247 -8.25 -21.06 -5.67
C LEU A 247 -8.44 -19.69 -5.00
N ALA A 248 -7.36 -19.00 -4.65
CA ALA A 248 -7.47 -17.66 -4.09
C ALA A 248 -8.06 -16.67 -5.12
N GLY A 249 -7.72 -16.82 -6.41
CA GLY A 249 -8.33 -15.98 -7.45
C GLY A 249 -9.80 -16.29 -7.72
N SER A 250 -10.22 -17.56 -7.67
CA SER A 250 -11.65 -17.90 -7.83
C SER A 250 -12.48 -17.38 -6.65
N LEU A 251 -11.96 -17.46 -5.42
CA LEU A 251 -12.59 -16.87 -4.24
C LEU A 251 -12.69 -15.36 -4.34
N ALA A 252 -11.62 -14.68 -4.79
CA ALA A 252 -11.63 -13.24 -4.99
C ALA A 252 -12.69 -12.80 -6.03
N ARG A 253 -12.80 -13.50 -7.17
CA ARG A 253 -13.86 -13.24 -8.17
C ARG A 253 -15.25 -13.42 -7.58
N ALA A 254 -15.47 -14.50 -6.84
CA ALA A 254 -16.76 -14.75 -6.20
C ALA A 254 -17.11 -13.65 -5.18
N GLN A 255 -16.13 -13.15 -4.42
CA GLN A 255 -16.32 -12.05 -3.48
C GLN A 255 -16.64 -10.73 -4.19
N GLN A 256 -15.94 -10.41 -5.27
CA GLN A 256 -16.23 -9.23 -6.10
C GLN A 256 -17.65 -9.29 -6.69
N ALA A 257 -18.06 -10.45 -7.23
CA ALA A 257 -19.39 -10.65 -7.81
C ALA A 257 -20.53 -10.61 -6.76
N ALA A 258 -20.24 -11.05 -5.54
CA ALA A 258 -21.20 -11.01 -4.43
C ALA A 258 -21.33 -9.62 -3.80
N TRP A 259 -20.36 -8.72 -4.02
CA TRP A 259 -20.41 -7.37 -3.47
C TRP A 259 -21.54 -6.56 -4.10
N ARG A 260 -22.14 -5.68 -3.29
CA ARG A 260 -23.21 -4.76 -3.71
C ARG A 260 -22.81 -3.36 -3.26
N GLY A 261 -22.93 -2.41 -4.19
CA GLY A 261 -22.60 -1.01 -3.96
C GLY A 261 -23.82 -0.16 -3.74
N ASP A 262 -23.62 1.16 -3.78
CA ASP A 262 -24.68 2.17 -3.79
C ASP A 262 -25.04 2.50 -5.24
N ASP A 263 -26.12 1.88 -5.73
CA ASP A 263 -26.60 2.07 -7.10
C ASP A 263 -27.04 3.52 -7.35
N GLY A 264 -27.56 4.22 -6.32
CA GLY A 264 -27.93 5.63 -6.42
C GLY A 264 -26.71 6.53 -6.67
N ALA A 265 -25.58 6.27 -5.98
CA ALA A 265 -24.33 6.97 -6.25
C ALA A 265 -23.77 6.67 -7.65
N ARG A 266 -23.92 5.44 -8.13
CA ARG A 266 -23.53 5.07 -9.51
C ARG A 266 -24.37 5.78 -10.55
N ASP A 267 -25.68 5.81 -10.37
CA ASP A 267 -26.61 6.50 -11.27
C ASP A 267 -26.32 7.99 -11.30
N ALA A 268 -26.05 8.60 -10.14
CA ALA A 268 -25.65 10.01 -10.07
C ALA A 268 -24.32 10.28 -10.80
N LEU A 269 -23.33 9.39 -10.68
CA LEU A 269 -22.09 9.50 -11.44
C LEU A 269 -22.32 9.33 -12.95
N GLY A 270 -23.17 8.37 -13.33
CA GLY A 270 -23.58 8.14 -14.72
C GLY A 270 -24.28 9.32 -15.36
N GLY A 271 -25.16 9.99 -14.61
CA GLY A 271 -25.81 11.22 -15.06
C GLY A 271 -24.82 12.38 -15.31
N LEU A 272 -23.68 12.40 -14.63
CA LEU A 272 -22.64 13.40 -14.84
C LEU A 272 -21.68 13.02 -15.98
N PHE A 273 -21.15 11.80 -16.00
CA PHE A 273 -20.02 11.43 -16.88
C PHE A 273 -20.35 10.35 -17.92
N GLY A 274 -21.61 9.92 -18.01
CA GLY A 274 -22.10 8.90 -18.93
C GLY A 274 -22.04 7.47 -18.38
N GLU A 275 -22.59 6.53 -19.15
CA GLU A 275 -22.69 5.11 -18.76
C GLU A 275 -21.33 4.44 -18.52
N GLU A 276 -20.27 4.89 -19.19
CA GLU A 276 -18.92 4.39 -18.93
C GLU A 276 -18.50 4.66 -17.48
N ALA A 277 -18.76 5.87 -16.95
CA ALA A 277 -18.46 6.20 -15.57
C ALA A 277 -19.32 5.41 -14.57
N ARG A 278 -20.61 5.20 -14.89
CA ARG A 278 -21.53 4.40 -14.08
C ARG A 278 -21.03 2.96 -13.89
N ALA A 279 -20.47 2.39 -14.97
CA ALA A 279 -19.95 1.03 -15.00
C ALA A 279 -18.57 0.87 -14.34
N MET A 280 -17.86 1.96 -14.02
CA MET A 280 -16.54 1.89 -13.40
C MET A 280 -16.59 1.14 -12.04
N PRO A 281 -15.54 0.37 -11.71
CA PRO A 281 -15.36 -0.16 -10.37
C PRO A 281 -15.35 0.97 -9.33
N PRO A 282 -16.00 0.79 -8.17
CA PRO A 282 -16.06 1.82 -7.14
C PRO A 282 -14.67 2.21 -6.63
N THR A 283 -13.71 1.29 -6.65
CA THR A 283 -12.31 1.54 -6.29
C THR A 283 -11.59 2.43 -7.30
N HIS A 284 -11.90 2.33 -8.60
CA HIS A 284 -11.32 3.21 -9.63
C HIS A 284 -11.89 4.63 -9.50
N VAL A 285 -13.20 4.75 -9.24
CA VAL A 285 -13.82 6.04 -9.01
C VAL A 285 -13.31 6.66 -7.70
N ALA A 286 -13.18 5.86 -6.63
CA ALA A 286 -12.60 6.29 -5.38
C ALA A 286 -11.17 6.78 -5.58
N ASP A 287 -10.33 6.08 -6.35
CA ASP A 287 -8.97 6.52 -6.69
C ASP A 287 -8.96 7.88 -7.40
N ALA A 288 -9.83 8.06 -8.40
CA ALA A 288 -9.93 9.30 -9.17
C ALA A 288 -10.43 10.49 -8.32
N LEU A 289 -11.31 10.26 -7.35
CA LEU A 289 -11.93 11.33 -6.54
C LEU A 289 -11.20 11.61 -5.23
N HIS A 290 -10.78 10.55 -4.53
CA HIS A 290 -10.17 10.65 -3.21
C HIS A 290 -8.79 11.28 -3.30
N SER A 291 -7.99 10.90 -4.30
CA SER A 291 -6.67 11.48 -4.53
C SER A 291 -6.77 13.00 -4.72
N LEU A 292 -7.75 13.49 -5.47
CA LEU A 292 -7.99 14.93 -5.64
C LEU A 292 -8.36 15.62 -4.33
N SER A 293 -9.25 14.98 -3.55
CA SER A 293 -9.70 15.49 -2.26
C SER A 293 -8.53 15.63 -1.28
N CYS A 294 -7.61 14.66 -1.25
CA CYS A 294 -6.40 14.70 -0.42
C CYS A 294 -5.45 15.86 -0.72
N HIS A 295 -5.56 16.46 -1.90
CA HIS A 295 -4.73 17.57 -2.36
C HIS A 295 -5.50 18.89 -2.44
N GLY A 296 -6.75 18.93 -1.97
CA GLY A 296 -7.61 20.12 -2.11
C GLY A 296 -7.80 20.54 -3.56
N MET A 297 -7.68 19.60 -4.50
CA MET A 297 -7.83 19.87 -5.93
C MET A 297 -9.32 19.99 -6.30
N PRO A 298 -9.64 20.76 -7.36
CA PRO A 298 -11.01 20.81 -7.86
C PRO A 298 -11.54 19.43 -8.19
N ARG A 299 -12.78 19.16 -7.78
CA ARG A 299 -13.48 17.92 -8.12
C ARG A 299 -13.78 17.89 -9.62
N PRO A 300 -13.80 16.71 -10.26
CA PRO A 300 -14.06 16.61 -11.68
C PRO A 300 -15.43 17.18 -12.07
N CYS A 301 -15.48 17.81 -13.24
CA CYS A 301 -16.69 18.32 -13.86
C CYS A 301 -16.84 17.78 -15.28
N SER A 302 -18.08 17.75 -15.75
CA SER A 302 -18.47 17.46 -17.12
C SER A 302 -19.45 18.54 -17.60
N GLN A 303 -20.09 18.31 -18.75
CA GLN A 303 -21.20 19.15 -19.20
C GLN A 303 -22.42 19.07 -18.26
N GLY A 304 -22.60 17.95 -17.56
CA GLY A 304 -23.72 17.71 -16.63
C GLY A 304 -23.54 18.32 -15.24
N GLY A 305 -22.38 18.93 -14.96
CA GLY A 305 -22.04 19.53 -13.67
C GLY A 305 -20.78 18.93 -13.04
N CYS A 306 -20.57 19.19 -11.76
CA CYS A 306 -19.39 18.74 -11.02
C CYS A 306 -19.75 17.71 -9.96
N VAL A 307 -18.81 16.80 -9.68
CA VAL A 307 -18.94 15.87 -8.56
C VAL A 307 -19.10 16.65 -7.25
N SER A 308 -20.16 16.34 -6.51
CA SER A 308 -20.39 16.93 -5.19
C SER A 308 -19.50 16.29 -4.12
N ALA A 309 -19.31 16.98 -2.99
CA ALA A 309 -18.58 16.44 -1.84
C ALA A 309 -19.20 15.14 -1.33
N ALA A 310 -20.54 15.09 -1.27
CA ALA A 310 -21.30 13.94 -0.80
C ALA A 310 -21.14 12.73 -1.74
N LEU A 311 -21.14 12.96 -3.06
CA LEU A 311 -20.93 11.90 -4.04
C LEU A 311 -19.50 11.35 -3.96
N ALA A 312 -18.49 12.21 -3.87
CA ALA A 312 -17.10 11.81 -3.67
C ALA A 312 -16.91 10.99 -2.38
N ALA A 313 -17.54 11.43 -1.27
CA ALA A 313 -17.52 10.69 -0.01
C ALA A 313 -18.24 9.33 -0.11
N SER A 314 -19.32 9.22 -0.90
CA SER A 314 -19.99 7.93 -1.14
C SER A 314 -19.06 6.95 -1.86
N PHE A 315 -18.36 7.39 -2.91
CA PHE A 315 -17.38 6.55 -3.59
C PHE A 315 -16.17 6.23 -2.71
N GLY A 316 -15.71 7.17 -1.85
CA GLY A 316 -14.69 6.87 -0.84
C GLY A 316 -15.09 5.72 0.07
N ARG A 317 -16.32 5.74 0.61
CA ARG A 317 -16.85 4.64 1.44
C ARG A 317 -17.07 3.36 0.66
N MET A 318 -17.58 3.44 -0.57
CA MET A 318 -17.75 2.26 -1.42
C MET A 318 -16.42 1.59 -1.75
N GLY A 319 -15.39 2.38 -2.10
CA GLY A 319 -14.05 1.86 -2.36
C GLY A 319 -13.46 1.18 -1.13
N ASP A 320 -13.56 1.82 0.04
CA ASP A 320 -13.11 1.24 1.32
C ASP A 320 -13.88 -0.05 1.65
N SER A 321 -15.21 -0.02 1.57
CA SER A 321 -16.04 -1.21 1.81
C SER A 321 -15.77 -2.33 0.80
N ALA A 322 -15.47 -2.00 -0.46
CA ALA A 322 -15.09 -2.98 -1.47
C ALA A 322 -13.77 -3.65 -1.09
N TYR A 323 -12.72 -2.88 -0.76
CA TYR A 323 -11.46 -3.45 -0.27
C TYR A 323 -11.63 -4.25 1.02
N CYS A 324 -12.40 -3.77 2.00
CA CYS A 324 -12.71 -4.55 3.21
C CYS A 324 -13.45 -5.85 2.89
N ALA A 325 -14.38 -5.85 1.94
CA ALA A 325 -15.09 -7.06 1.55
C ALA A 325 -14.19 -8.06 0.81
N TRP A 326 -13.30 -7.54 -0.04
CA TRP A 326 -12.35 -8.35 -0.83
C TRP A 326 -11.23 -8.91 0.06
N CYS A 327 -10.72 -8.13 1.02
CA CYS A 327 -9.60 -8.51 1.87
C CYS A 327 -9.99 -9.06 3.26
N GLY A 328 -11.17 -8.72 3.78
CA GLY A 328 -11.55 -8.96 5.19
C GLY A 328 -12.62 -10.03 5.43
N ASN A 329 -13.36 -10.48 4.42
CA ASN A 329 -14.34 -11.56 4.60
C ASN A 329 -13.70 -12.96 4.56
N PHE A 330 -14.46 -13.99 4.94
CA PHE A 330 -14.06 -15.41 5.01
C PHE A 330 -13.16 -15.90 3.85
N GLY A 331 -13.29 -15.34 2.65
CA GLY A 331 -12.46 -15.64 1.48
C GLY A 331 -10.97 -15.39 1.69
N SER A 332 -10.53 -14.36 2.42
CA SER A 332 -9.11 -14.15 2.73
C SER A 332 -8.59 -15.17 3.75
N SER A 333 -9.34 -15.42 4.83
CA SER A 333 -8.97 -16.46 5.82
C SER A 333 -8.97 -17.88 5.23
N ARG A 334 -9.83 -18.15 4.24
CA ARG A 334 -9.86 -19.42 3.50
C ARG A 334 -8.77 -19.47 2.42
N SER A 335 -8.45 -18.34 1.78
CA SER A 335 -7.34 -18.23 0.83
C SER A 335 -6.00 -18.41 1.53
N SER A 336 -5.77 -17.74 2.67
CA SER A 336 -4.59 -17.95 3.53
C SER A 336 -4.49 -19.40 4.01
N ARG A 337 -5.62 -20.03 4.38
CA ARG A 337 -5.65 -21.45 4.75
C ARG A 337 -5.40 -22.40 3.57
N ALA A 338 -5.85 -22.05 2.37
CA ALA A 338 -5.60 -22.82 1.15
C ALA A 338 -4.12 -22.79 0.74
N ILE A 339 -3.41 -21.70 1.04
CA ILE A 339 -1.95 -21.61 0.86
C ILE A 339 -1.25 -22.52 1.87
N SER A 340 -1.62 -22.46 3.15
CA SER A 340 -0.99 -23.27 4.21
C SER A 340 -1.33 -24.77 4.14
N GLY A 341 -2.44 -25.14 3.50
CA GLY A 341 -2.86 -26.54 3.36
C GLY A 341 -2.07 -27.35 2.34
N LYS A 342 -1.28 -26.69 1.46
CA LYS A 342 -0.38 -27.36 0.51
C LYS A 342 1.04 -27.58 1.07
N SER A 343 1.42 -26.91 2.15
CA SER A 343 2.79 -26.99 2.71
C SER A 343 3.01 -28.16 3.67
N SER A 344 2.04 -29.07 3.83
CA SER A 344 2.21 -30.28 4.65
C SER A 344 2.73 -31.50 3.87
N GLY A 345 3.18 -31.30 2.62
CA GLY A 345 3.67 -32.39 1.75
C GLY A 345 5.04 -32.17 1.10
N ASP A 346 5.53 -30.93 1.00
CA ASP A 346 6.85 -30.62 0.45
C ASP A 346 7.53 -29.56 1.35
N GLN A 347 8.35 -30.04 2.28
CA GLN A 347 9.36 -29.20 2.92
C GLN A 347 10.57 -29.16 1.98
N GLY A 348 10.63 -28.09 1.19
CA GLY A 348 11.81 -27.71 0.42
C GLY A 348 11.91 -26.19 0.39
N ASP A 349 12.77 -25.66 1.26
CA ASP A 349 13.45 -24.36 1.20
C ASP A 349 12.66 -23.15 0.67
N LEU A 350 12.01 -22.44 1.60
CA LEU A 350 11.71 -21.02 1.45
C LEU A 350 11.86 -20.30 2.81
N TRP A 351 13.11 -20.11 3.25
CA TRP A 351 13.56 -18.99 4.09
C TRP A 351 15.05 -18.73 3.86
#